data_AF-A0A4Q0PPD8-F1
#
_entry.id   AF-A0A4Q0PPD8-F1
#
_cell.length_a   1.000
_cell.length_b   1.000
_cell.length_c   1.000
_cell.angle_alpha   90.00
_cell.angle_beta   90.00
_cell.angle_gamma   90.00
#
_symmetry.space_group_name_H-M   'P 1'
#
loop_
_entity.id
_entity.type
_entity.pdbx_description
1 polymer ?
#
loop_
_entity_poly.entity_id
_entity_poly.type
_entity_poly.pdbx_seq_one_letter_code
_entity_poly.pdbx_strand_id
1 'polypeptide(L)'
;MSKAQSQPTALGHLINNRMGLKHLAQPQESKSPAPIAIGAEPEANRFVYPILTSKGKENDFAVTIRNYNRFVKDYNHKVALENAKVRKFNKEVIRYRKQATVTTEQRVKEAIWKEEHSHLDPEAYNTAVAKYNKENGPQLRQKNVKQPVKKDSEKFFIAILHQFNMQLFKRQSLRKQLGIAHLAEIPKAEIYPNKIVELERDGYKVLPVSVETVRHHRERLEEAGVLSHYEFRGDHRAVKVRINPQILSITDNGIQKKTVSENQQLTESQTKKVPHNNVSSRGHVVNKNKIRDKGVSASAQTTIIPAEGYSGVSATAETTQFAAQGSTRSPIKQDAKNFDTGKKSGAATVKKNSPGAAPEKKFLHPPAENSTAVVEFSRKSGGDSTAVVENEKPVDKNPQSAVLTNSLIDPAYFVKALSSGKYIKYRHLEPKVFQQEAYYGAMHPDDFVELAIQDLFKFSSSIFEKLDEVHPGSWMNAYKLWIADKFKSFNGHRLNKPNIFERWGKCLEVLKEVKAYAKNHPEWYPHFPSLYFDPARTQSEHNSFEFAYRNFRLEDERVDTYKRRKINANKSLRHKTDVKKAQEKIRLWLRGKLDLQDVYDFAQHNLDRKVNEKINDLIQREWDQQFEN
;
A
#
# COMPACT_ATOMS: atom_id res chain seq x y z
N MET A 1 59.33 -60.00 -7.39
CA MET A 1 58.41 -59.57 -8.48
C MET A 1 57.83 -58.21 -8.12
N SER A 2 57.81 -57.32 -9.10
CA SER A 2 57.84 -55.86 -8.96
C SER A 2 56.65 -55.21 -8.24
N LYS A 3 56.96 -54.27 -7.35
CA LYS A 3 56.09 -53.15 -6.96
C LYS A 3 56.13 -52.08 -8.06
N ALA A 4 54.97 -51.58 -8.49
CA ALA A 4 54.78 -50.33 -9.21
C ALA A 4 53.43 -49.75 -8.72
N GLN A 5 53.45 -48.75 -7.84
CA GLN A 5 53.34 -47.31 -8.14
C GLN A 5 52.03 -46.93 -8.88
N SER A 6 51.08 -46.35 -8.15
CA SER A 6 50.43 -45.07 -8.52
C SER A 6 49.48 -44.57 -7.41
N GLN A 7 49.90 -43.55 -6.68
CA GLN A 7 49.05 -42.40 -6.30
C GLN A 7 49.27 -41.32 -7.40
N PRO A 8 48.59 -40.14 -7.48
CA PRO A 8 47.70 -39.46 -6.52
C PRO A 8 46.52 -38.64 -7.14
N THR A 9 45.79 -37.88 -6.30
CA THR A 9 45.15 -36.55 -6.59
C THR A 9 43.95 -36.51 -7.56
N ALA A 10 42.93 -35.64 -7.46
CA ALA A 10 42.71 -34.42 -6.70
C ALA A 10 41.20 -34.10 -6.60
N LEU A 11 40.88 -33.19 -5.68
CA LEU A 11 39.74 -32.27 -5.66
C LEU A 11 39.02 -32.08 -7.01
N GLY A 12 37.69 -32.23 -7.03
CA GLY A 12 36.91 -31.75 -8.16
C GLY A 12 35.44 -32.13 -8.27
N HIS A 13 34.68 -32.36 -7.19
CA HIS A 13 33.21 -32.51 -7.31
C HIS A 13 32.45 -31.79 -6.19
N LEU A 14 32.55 -30.48 -6.22
CA LEU A 14 31.54 -29.54 -5.75
C LEU A 14 31.34 -28.54 -6.88
N ILE A 15 30.08 -28.15 -7.13
CA ILE A 15 29.58 -27.31 -8.23
C ILE A 15 29.13 -28.13 -9.45
N ASN A 16 27.86 -28.54 -9.43
CA ASN A 16 26.95 -28.52 -10.58
C ASN A 16 25.54 -28.89 -10.12
N ASN A 17 24.87 -27.95 -9.46
CA ASN A 17 23.40 -27.98 -9.30
C ASN A 17 22.88 -26.58 -9.00
N ARG A 18 23.05 -25.69 -9.97
CA ARG A 18 22.27 -24.46 -10.12
C ARG A 18 22.60 -23.95 -11.51
N MET A 19 21.62 -23.92 -12.40
CA MET A 19 21.50 -23.10 -13.61
C MET A 19 20.52 -23.81 -14.54
N GLY A 20 19.26 -23.37 -14.52
CA GLY A 20 18.24 -23.74 -15.49
C GLY A 20 18.56 -23.13 -16.86
N LEU A 21 19.53 -23.72 -17.55
CA LEU A 21 19.82 -23.50 -18.97
C LEU A 21 19.11 -24.59 -19.76
N LYS A 22 17.82 -24.39 -20.01
CA LYS A 22 17.09 -25.07 -21.09
C LYS A 22 16.82 -24.02 -22.15
N HIS A 23 17.00 -24.39 -23.42
CA HIS A 23 16.98 -23.54 -24.63
C HIS A 23 18.35 -23.04 -25.13
N LEU A 24 19.25 -23.98 -25.43
CA LEU A 24 20.20 -23.83 -26.53
C LEU A 24 19.88 -24.92 -27.56
N ALA A 25 19.01 -24.59 -28.51
CA ALA A 25 18.91 -25.32 -29.77
C ALA A 25 19.86 -24.64 -30.76
N GLN A 26 20.65 -25.44 -31.47
CA GLN A 26 21.65 -25.03 -32.44
C GLN A 26 21.03 -24.26 -33.63
N PRO A 27 21.80 -23.39 -34.32
CA PRO A 27 21.30 -22.64 -35.46
C PRO A 27 21.21 -23.53 -36.70
N GLN A 28 20.05 -23.55 -37.36
CA GLN A 28 19.94 -24.10 -38.72
C GLN A 28 20.46 -23.11 -39.75
N GLU A 29 21.24 -23.65 -40.68
CA GLU A 29 21.90 -22.96 -41.79
C GLU A 29 20.90 -22.27 -42.72
N SER A 30 21.24 -21.04 -43.09
CA SER A 30 20.51 -20.19 -44.01
C SER A 30 20.66 -20.66 -45.46
N LYS A 31 19.54 -20.97 -46.14
CA LYS A 31 19.46 -20.88 -47.60
C LYS A 31 18.97 -19.48 -47.98
N SER A 32 19.82 -18.75 -48.70
CA SER A 32 19.50 -17.44 -49.28
C SER A 32 18.46 -17.58 -50.41
N PRO A 33 17.52 -16.64 -50.53
CA PRO A 33 16.97 -16.27 -51.83
C PRO A 33 17.34 -14.83 -52.21
N ALA A 34 17.41 -14.65 -53.54
CA ALA A 34 17.87 -13.49 -54.31
C ALA A 34 17.04 -12.20 -54.10
N PRO A 35 17.52 -11.03 -54.58
CA PRO A 35 17.08 -9.72 -54.12
C PRO A 35 15.71 -9.36 -54.71
N ILE A 36 14.72 -9.19 -53.84
CA ILE A 36 13.42 -8.65 -54.20
C ILE A 36 13.44 -7.15 -53.92
N ALA A 37 12.99 -6.41 -54.92
CA ALA A 37 12.96 -4.96 -55.02
C ALA A 37 12.48 -4.26 -53.74
N ILE A 38 13.14 -3.15 -53.45
CA ILE A 38 12.84 -2.21 -52.37
C ILE A 38 11.42 -1.67 -52.57
N GLY A 39 10.44 -2.34 -51.98
CA GLY A 39 9.12 -1.80 -51.71
C GLY A 39 9.24 -0.88 -50.50
N ALA A 40 8.94 0.40 -50.68
CA ALA A 40 8.90 1.38 -49.60
C ALA A 40 8.00 0.88 -48.46
N GLU A 41 8.58 0.56 -47.31
CA GLU A 41 7.81 0.37 -46.09
C GLU A 41 7.10 1.68 -45.72
N PRO A 42 5.85 1.61 -45.21
CA PRO A 42 5.10 2.82 -44.89
C PRO A 42 5.84 3.63 -43.82
N GLU A 43 6.08 4.92 -44.08
CA GLU A 43 6.77 5.87 -43.18
C GLU A 43 6.05 6.10 -41.81
N ALA A 44 4.99 5.34 -41.51
CA ALA A 44 4.06 5.54 -40.41
C ALA A 44 4.64 5.33 -38.99
N ASN A 45 5.90 4.88 -38.85
CA ASN A 45 6.51 4.55 -37.55
C ASN A 45 7.88 5.22 -37.29
N ARG A 46 8.19 6.29 -38.03
CA ARG A 46 9.45 7.03 -37.85
C ARG A 46 9.19 8.36 -37.12
N PHE A 47 10.02 8.65 -36.13
CA PHE A 47 9.90 9.82 -35.25
C PHE A 47 11.23 10.55 -35.19
N VAL A 48 11.18 11.88 -35.09
CA VAL A 48 12.36 12.73 -34.88
C VAL A 48 12.67 12.79 -33.38
N TYR A 49 11.67 13.16 -32.57
CA TYR A 49 11.75 13.29 -31.11
C TYR A 49 10.53 12.65 -30.44
N PRO A 50 10.46 11.31 -30.39
CA PRO A 50 9.35 10.60 -29.75
C PRO A 50 9.34 10.85 -28.24
N ILE A 51 8.17 11.23 -27.69
CA ILE A 51 7.96 11.38 -26.24
C ILE A 51 6.55 10.90 -25.88
N LEU A 52 6.38 10.42 -24.64
CA LEU A 52 5.06 10.21 -24.07
C LEU A 52 4.63 11.47 -23.30
N THR A 53 3.64 12.19 -23.82
CA THR A 53 3.08 13.38 -23.18
C THR A 53 2.13 12.99 -22.03
N SER A 54 2.28 13.66 -20.88
CA SER A 54 1.41 13.45 -19.71
C SER A 54 0.34 14.53 -19.53
N LYS A 55 0.40 15.63 -20.31
CA LYS A 55 -0.48 16.81 -20.18
C LYS A 55 -0.92 17.29 -21.57
N GLY A 56 -2.19 17.67 -21.72
CA GLY A 56 -2.77 18.21 -22.96
C GLY A 56 -3.93 17.38 -23.51
N LYS A 57 -4.44 17.78 -24.70
CA LYS A 57 -5.50 17.04 -25.44
C LYS A 57 -5.02 15.65 -25.89
N GLU A 58 -3.72 15.51 -26.16
CA GLU A 58 -3.03 14.27 -26.51
C GLU A 58 -2.33 13.73 -25.25
N ASN A 59 -3.05 13.01 -24.39
CA ASN A 59 -2.46 12.36 -23.21
C ASN A 59 -2.04 10.93 -23.57
N ASP A 60 -0.84 10.80 -24.13
CA ASP A 60 -0.30 9.52 -24.61
C ASP A 60 -0.24 8.45 -23.53
N PHE A 61 0.05 8.83 -22.28
CA PHE A 61 0.03 7.90 -21.15
C PHE A 61 -1.34 7.28 -20.95
N ALA A 62 -2.39 8.12 -20.88
CA ALA A 62 -3.74 7.65 -20.65
C ALA A 62 -4.27 6.81 -21.82
N VAL A 63 -3.93 7.21 -23.06
CA VAL A 63 -4.29 6.46 -24.27
C VAL A 63 -3.58 5.10 -24.30
N THR A 64 -2.28 5.07 -24.01
CA THR A 64 -1.48 3.84 -23.95
C THR A 64 -2.02 2.87 -22.90
N ILE A 65 -2.36 3.35 -21.70
CA ILE A 65 -2.95 2.53 -20.64
C ILE A 65 -4.33 2.00 -21.04
N ARG A 66 -5.15 2.81 -21.72
CA ARG A 66 -6.46 2.37 -22.24
C ARG A 66 -6.32 1.28 -23.30
N ASN A 67 -5.39 1.44 -24.24
CA ASN A 67 -5.09 0.46 -25.27
C ASN A 67 -4.55 -0.84 -24.66
N TYR A 68 -3.66 -0.73 -23.67
CA TYR A 68 -3.16 -1.86 -22.89
C TYR A 68 -4.32 -2.63 -22.23
N ASN A 69 -5.22 -1.93 -21.55
CA ASN A 69 -6.35 -2.57 -20.87
C ASN A 69 -7.31 -3.25 -21.84
N ARG A 70 -7.55 -2.68 -23.03
CA ARG A 70 -8.33 -3.33 -24.10
C ARG A 70 -7.62 -4.60 -24.59
N PHE A 71 -6.34 -4.48 -24.94
CA PHE A 71 -5.53 -5.59 -25.45
C PHE A 71 -5.45 -6.75 -24.46
N VAL A 72 -5.19 -6.46 -23.18
CA VAL A 72 -5.13 -7.48 -22.12
C VAL A 72 -6.48 -8.13 -21.87
N LYS A 73 -7.59 -7.37 -21.98
CA LYS A 73 -8.94 -7.93 -21.86
C LYS A 73 -9.22 -8.94 -22.98
N ASP A 74 -8.87 -8.59 -24.22
CA ASP A 74 -9.07 -9.47 -25.38
C ASP A 74 -8.18 -10.71 -25.30
N TYR A 75 -6.91 -10.55 -24.89
CA TYR A 75 -6.00 -11.65 -24.62
C TYR A 75 -6.54 -12.58 -23.51
N ASN A 76 -6.96 -12.02 -22.38
CA ASN A 76 -7.48 -12.81 -21.26
C ASN A 76 -8.78 -13.55 -21.64
N HIS A 77 -9.60 -12.96 -22.51
CA HIS A 77 -10.77 -13.63 -23.05
C HIS A 77 -10.39 -14.86 -23.90
N LYS A 78 -9.40 -14.72 -24.80
CA LYS A 78 -8.87 -15.84 -25.61
C LYS A 78 -8.33 -16.96 -24.71
N VAL A 79 -7.51 -16.62 -23.71
CA VAL A 79 -6.97 -17.58 -22.74
C VAL A 79 -8.09 -18.27 -21.94
N ALA A 80 -9.14 -17.54 -21.57
CA ALA A 80 -10.28 -18.13 -20.87
C ALA A 80 -11.03 -19.16 -21.72
N LEU A 81 -11.16 -18.92 -23.03
CA LEU A 81 -11.76 -19.85 -24.00
C LEU A 81 -10.89 -21.11 -24.18
N GLU A 82 -9.58 -20.95 -24.35
CA GLU A 82 -8.63 -22.07 -24.43
C GLU A 82 -8.65 -22.93 -23.16
N ASN A 83 -8.57 -22.30 -21.99
CA ASN A 83 -8.65 -23.00 -20.70
C ASN A 83 -10.05 -23.58 -20.44
N ALA A 84 -11.11 -23.07 -21.06
CA ALA A 84 -12.43 -23.70 -21.00
C ALA A 84 -12.46 -25.03 -21.77
N LYS A 85 -11.80 -25.11 -22.93
CA LYS A 85 -11.64 -26.37 -23.69
C LYS A 85 -10.91 -27.44 -22.87
N VAL A 86 -9.78 -27.06 -22.26
CA VAL A 86 -9.00 -27.93 -21.35
C VAL A 86 -9.84 -28.40 -20.16
N ARG A 87 -10.61 -27.49 -19.54
CA ARG A 87 -11.50 -27.85 -18.43
C ARG A 87 -12.62 -28.80 -18.84
N LYS A 88 -13.18 -28.64 -20.05
CA LYS A 88 -14.20 -29.56 -20.57
C LYS A 88 -13.60 -30.97 -20.76
N PHE A 89 -12.45 -31.05 -21.41
CA PHE A 89 -11.71 -32.32 -21.56
C PHE A 89 -11.39 -32.97 -20.21
N ASN A 90 -10.86 -32.20 -19.26
CA ASN A 90 -10.53 -32.72 -17.92
C ASN A 90 -11.78 -33.19 -17.15
N LYS A 91 -12.95 -32.57 -17.35
CA LYS A 91 -14.21 -33.06 -16.76
C LYS A 91 -14.62 -34.41 -17.35
N GLU A 92 -14.43 -34.61 -18.66
CA GLU A 92 -14.70 -35.88 -19.33
C GLU A 92 -13.76 -36.99 -18.81
N VAL A 93 -12.47 -36.70 -18.68
CA VAL A 93 -11.48 -37.61 -18.06
C VAL A 93 -11.88 -37.98 -16.63
N ILE A 94 -12.31 -37.01 -15.82
CA ILE A 94 -12.77 -37.27 -14.44
C ILE A 94 -14.01 -38.16 -14.43
N ARG A 95 -14.97 -37.91 -15.34
CA ARG A 95 -16.19 -38.71 -15.45
C ARG A 95 -15.87 -40.16 -15.81
N TYR A 96 -14.99 -40.35 -16.79
CA TYR A 96 -14.52 -41.67 -17.19
C TYR A 96 -13.83 -42.40 -16.03
N ARG A 97 -12.91 -41.74 -15.30
CA ARG A 97 -12.24 -42.34 -14.13
C ARG A 97 -13.16 -42.68 -12.97
N LYS A 98 -14.32 -42.04 -12.85
CA LYS A 98 -15.32 -42.40 -11.84
C LYS A 98 -16.09 -43.66 -12.21
N GLN A 99 -16.21 -43.95 -13.50
CA GLN A 99 -16.94 -45.11 -14.02
C GLN A 99 -16.03 -46.33 -14.22
N ALA A 100 -14.76 -46.11 -14.56
CA ALA A 100 -13.78 -47.17 -14.76
C ALA A 100 -13.02 -47.50 -13.46
N THR A 101 -12.93 -48.80 -13.13
CA THR A 101 -12.07 -49.31 -12.06
C THR A 101 -10.62 -49.35 -12.54
N VAL A 102 -9.82 -48.37 -12.15
CA VAL A 102 -8.39 -48.29 -12.52
C VAL A 102 -7.58 -49.27 -11.66
N THR A 103 -6.91 -50.23 -12.30
CA THR A 103 -6.00 -51.21 -11.66
C THR A 103 -4.77 -50.53 -11.05
N THR A 104 -4.17 -51.18 -10.04
CA THR A 104 -2.97 -50.68 -9.34
C THR A 104 -1.79 -50.49 -10.28
N GLU A 105 -1.55 -51.42 -11.20
CA GLU A 105 -0.49 -51.33 -12.21
C GLU A 105 -0.63 -50.11 -13.13
N GLN A 106 -1.86 -49.78 -13.53
CA GLN A 106 -2.14 -48.59 -14.35
C GLN A 106 -1.86 -47.30 -13.58
N ARG A 107 -2.16 -47.26 -12.27
CA ARG A 107 -1.83 -46.08 -11.43
C ARG A 107 -0.32 -45.87 -11.31
N VAL A 108 0.46 -46.94 -11.22
CA VAL A 108 1.93 -46.87 -11.18
C VAL A 108 2.47 -46.34 -12.51
N LYS A 109 1.99 -46.87 -13.65
CA LYS A 109 2.36 -46.36 -14.98
C LYS A 109 2.02 -44.88 -15.18
N GLU A 110 0.83 -44.44 -14.73
CA GLU A 110 0.44 -43.03 -14.75
C GLU A 110 1.36 -42.14 -13.90
N ALA A 111 1.83 -42.63 -12.75
CA ALA A 111 2.70 -41.89 -11.85
C ALA A 111 4.08 -41.68 -12.48
N ILE A 112 4.68 -42.76 -13.00
CA ILE A 112 5.96 -42.72 -13.72
C ILE A 112 5.87 -41.75 -14.90
N TRP A 113 4.81 -41.85 -15.71
CA TRP A 113 4.62 -40.96 -16.86
C TRP A 113 4.55 -39.48 -16.46
N LYS A 114 3.86 -39.17 -15.34
CA LYS A 114 3.76 -37.78 -14.84
C LYS A 114 5.10 -37.24 -14.37
N GLU A 115 5.94 -38.07 -13.76
CA GLU A 115 7.28 -37.68 -13.34
C GLU A 115 8.18 -37.42 -14.54
N GLU A 116 8.19 -38.32 -15.53
CA GLU A 116 8.96 -38.17 -16.78
C GLU A 116 8.58 -36.88 -17.52
N HIS A 117 7.29 -36.57 -17.62
CA HIS A 117 6.78 -35.43 -18.38
C HIS A 117 6.57 -34.17 -17.52
N SER A 118 7.01 -34.18 -16.26
CA SER A 118 6.79 -33.06 -15.32
C SER A 118 7.41 -31.75 -15.77
N HIS A 119 8.58 -31.83 -16.40
CA HIS A 119 9.42 -30.72 -16.83
C HIS A 119 9.01 -30.08 -18.17
N LEU A 120 8.04 -30.66 -18.87
CA LEU A 120 7.56 -30.16 -20.15
C LEU A 120 6.68 -28.92 -19.98
N ASP A 121 6.82 -28.00 -20.92
CA ASP A 121 5.94 -26.84 -21.07
C ASP A 121 4.47 -27.29 -21.22
N PRO A 122 3.46 -26.53 -20.72
CA PRO A 122 2.07 -26.95 -20.77
C PRO A 122 1.57 -27.32 -22.18
N GLU A 123 2.05 -26.68 -23.25
CA GLU A 123 1.64 -27.02 -24.62
C GLU A 123 2.19 -28.40 -25.05
N ALA A 124 3.49 -28.63 -24.82
CA ALA A 124 4.14 -29.91 -25.09
C ALA A 124 3.57 -31.03 -24.21
N TYR A 125 3.33 -30.75 -22.93
CA TYR A 125 2.71 -31.67 -21.98
C TYR A 125 1.32 -32.09 -22.43
N ASN A 126 0.49 -31.14 -22.86
CA ASN A 126 -0.87 -31.44 -23.32
C ASN A 126 -0.89 -32.28 -24.59
N THR A 127 0.07 -32.07 -25.48
CA THR A 127 0.25 -32.89 -26.69
C THR A 127 0.63 -34.32 -26.32
N ALA A 128 1.55 -34.49 -25.36
CA ALA A 128 1.94 -35.80 -24.86
C ALA A 128 0.77 -36.51 -24.13
N VAL A 129 -0.01 -35.78 -23.32
CA VAL A 129 -1.25 -36.29 -22.69
C VAL A 129 -2.26 -36.72 -23.74
N ALA A 130 -2.43 -35.96 -24.83
CA ALA A 130 -3.36 -36.31 -25.90
C ALA A 130 -2.94 -37.61 -26.59
N LYS A 131 -1.64 -37.81 -26.83
CA LYS A 131 -1.10 -39.05 -27.40
C LYS A 131 -1.32 -40.24 -26.45
N TYR A 132 -0.94 -40.09 -25.18
CA TYR A 132 -1.11 -41.13 -24.16
C TYR A 132 -2.59 -41.53 -23.99
N ASN A 133 -3.48 -40.55 -23.92
CA ASN A 133 -4.92 -40.81 -23.75
C ASN A 133 -5.58 -41.41 -24.99
N LYS A 134 -5.00 -41.22 -26.19
CA LYS A 134 -5.48 -41.88 -27.41
C LYS A 134 -5.16 -43.38 -27.37
N GLU A 135 -4.03 -43.76 -26.80
CA GLU A 135 -3.57 -45.15 -26.72
C GLU A 135 -4.18 -45.90 -25.51
N ASN A 136 -4.34 -45.24 -24.37
CA ASN A 136 -4.74 -45.87 -23.09
C ASN A 136 -6.15 -45.48 -22.61
N GLY A 137 -6.88 -44.69 -23.40
CA GLY A 137 -8.14 -44.06 -23.00
C GLY A 137 -7.95 -42.80 -22.14
N PRO A 138 -9.05 -42.06 -21.85
CA PRO A 138 -8.98 -40.77 -21.17
C PRO A 138 -8.64 -40.92 -19.67
N GLN A 139 -7.35 -41.06 -19.35
CA GLN A 139 -6.84 -41.29 -18.00
C GLN A 139 -6.13 -40.06 -17.40
N LEU A 140 -5.34 -39.38 -18.22
CA LEU A 140 -4.53 -38.23 -17.83
C LEU A 140 -5.23 -36.90 -18.09
N ARG A 141 -4.95 -35.92 -17.24
CA ARG A 141 -5.51 -34.57 -17.35
C ARG A 141 -4.53 -33.66 -18.05
N GLN A 142 -5.05 -32.75 -18.86
CA GLN A 142 -4.28 -31.67 -19.47
C GLN A 142 -4.04 -30.53 -18.47
N LYS A 143 -2.91 -29.84 -18.60
CA LYS A 143 -2.56 -28.60 -17.90
C LYS A 143 -3.18 -27.39 -18.62
N ASN A 144 -3.44 -26.31 -17.88
CA ASN A 144 -3.83 -25.05 -18.52
C ASN A 144 -2.65 -24.51 -19.35
N VAL A 145 -2.90 -24.16 -20.60
CA VAL A 145 -1.87 -23.77 -21.58
C VAL A 145 -1.26 -22.43 -21.21
N LYS A 146 -2.11 -21.41 -21.01
CA LYS A 146 -1.68 -20.05 -20.67
C LYS A 146 -2.39 -19.56 -19.43
N GLN A 147 -1.68 -18.79 -18.61
CA GLN A 147 -2.29 -18.08 -17.50
C GLN A 147 -2.89 -16.75 -18.00
N PRO A 148 -3.93 -16.19 -17.35
CA PRO A 148 -4.36 -14.83 -17.66
C PRO A 148 -3.37 -13.81 -17.07
N VAL A 149 -3.26 -12.64 -17.70
CA VAL A 149 -2.54 -11.49 -17.13
C VAL A 149 -3.34 -10.92 -15.96
N LYS A 150 -2.72 -10.86 -14.79
CA LYS A 150 -3.36 -10.31 -13.57
C LYS A 150 -3.50 -8.80 -13.69
N LYS A 151 -4.54 -8.24 -13.06
CA LYS A 151 -4.78 -6.79 -12.98
C LYS A 151 -3.58 -6.04 -12.40
N ASP A 152 -2.90 -6.60 -11.40
CA ASP A 152 -1.71 -5.98 -10.82
C ASP A 152 -0.56 -5.78 -11.81
N SER A 153 -0.49 -6.56 -12.91
CA SER A 153 0.51 -6.39 -13.97
C SER A 153 0.41 -5.02 -14.65
N GLU A 154 -0.74 -4.35 -14.57
CA GLU A 154 -0.93 -2.97 -15.02
C GLU A 154 0.02 -2.01 -14.30
N LYS A 155 0.22 -2.18 -12.99
CA LYS A 155 1.12 -1.31 -12.20
C LYS A 155 2.57 -1.45 -12.65
N PHE A 156 2.99 -2.68 -12.96
CA PHE A 156 4.33 -2.96 -13.51
C PHE A 156 4.48 -2.39 -14.91
N PHE A 157 3.46 -2.52 -15.76
CA PHE A 157 3.47 -1.91 -17.09
C PHE A 157 3.56 -0.37 -17.01
N ILE A 158 2.84 0.28 -16.10
CA ILE A 158 2.95 1.73 -15.86
C ILE A 158 4.36 2.12 -15.43
N ALA A 159 4.99 1.36 -14.53
CA ALA A 159 6.36 1.62 -14.10
C ALA A 159 7.37 1.45 -15.26
N ILE A 160 7.21 0.41 -16.09
CA ILE A 160 8.00 0.19 -17.31
C ILE A 160 7.81 1.36 -18.28
N LEU A 161 6.56 1.80 -18.49
CA LEU A 161 6.23 2.91 -19.38
C LEU A 161 6.83 4.23 -18.90
N HIS A 162 6.80 4.48 -17.59
CA HIS A 162 7.45 5.65 -16.99
C HIS A 162 8.97 5.63 -17.21
N GLN A 163 9.61 4.48 -16.95
CA GLN A 163 11.04 4.31 -17.18
C GLN A 163 11.41 4.50 -18.66
N PHE A 164 10.59 3.97 -19.57
CA PHE A 164 10.76 4.17 -21.01
C PHE A 164 10.65 5.65 -21.38
N ASN A 165 9.69 6.38 -20.83
CA ASN A 165 9.57 7.81 -21.09
C ASN A 165 10.81 8.61 -20.63
N MET A 166 11.38 8.26 -19.47
CA MET A 166 12.62 8.89 -19.02
C MET A 166 13.79 8.65 -19.98
N GLN A 167 13.83 7.49 -20.64
CA GLN A 167 14.85 7.19 -21.67
C GLN A 167 14.62 8.02 -22.92
N LEU A 168 13.36 8.18 -23.35
CA LEU A 168 13.00 9.03 -24.48
C LEU A 168 13.39 10.49 -24.23
N PHE A 169 13.10 11.05 -23.05
CA PHE A 169 13.51 12.42 -22.70
C PHE A 169 15.03 12.61 -22.72
N LYS A 170 15.79 11.67 -22.14
CA LYS A 170 17.26 11.72 -22.18
C LYS A 170 17.78 11.70 -23.61
N ARG A 171 17.24 10.81 -24.44
CA ARG A 171 17.62 10.69 -25.85
C ARG A 171 17.24 11.94 -26.65
N GLN A 172 16.07 12.52 -26.39
CA GLN A 172 15.67 13.78 -27.02
C GLN A 172 16.63 14.91 -26.67
N SER A 173 16.95 15.07 -25.38
CA SER A 173 17.89 16.11 -24.92
C SER A 173 19.24 15.98 -25.63
N LEU A 174 19.79 14.76 -25.69
CA LEU A 174 21.04 14.48 -26.40
C LEU A 174 20.95 14.78 -27.90
N ARG A 175 19.87 14.35 -28.57
CA ARG A 175 19.71 14.61 -30.00
C ARG A 175 19.57 16.11 -30.30
N LYS A 176 18.88 16.87 -29.44
CA LYS A 176 18.79 18.33 -29.54
C LYS A 176 20.16 18.99 -29.36
N GLN A 177 20.95 18.55 -28.38
CA GLN A 177 22.32 19.04 -28.17
C GLN A 177 23.23 18.77 -29.37
N LEU A 178 23.08 17.60 -30.01
CA LEU A 178 23.86 17.20 -31.17
C LEU A 178 23.32 17.73 -32.51
N GLY A 179 22.18 18.44 -32.52
CA GLY A 179 21.54 18.94 -33.74
C GLY A 179 21.00 17.84 -34.67
N ILE A 180 20.75 16.63 -34.15
CA ILE A 180 20.37 15.47 -34.95
C ILE A 180 18.84 15.40 -35.10
N ALA A 181 18.34 15.79 -36.28
CA ALA A 181 16.91 15.81 -36.60
C ALA A 181 16.48 14.77 -37.67
N HIS A 182 17.10 13.58 -37.69
CA HIS A 182 16.70 12.51 -38.63
C HIS A 182 15.53 11.68 -38.07
N LEU A 183 14.65 11.26 -38.98
CA LEU A 183 13.57 10.30 -38.74
C LEU A 183 14.17 8.93 -38.38
N ALA A 184 13.83 8.42 -37.20
CA ALA A 184 14.30 7.13 -36.70
C ALA A 184 13.17 6.29 -36.12
N GLU A 185 13.36 4.98 -36.06
CA GLU A 185 12.46 4.09 -35.33
C GLU A 185 12.48 4.36 -33.82
N ILE A 186 11.38 4.02 -33.16
CA ILE A 186 11.27 4.08 -31.71
C ILE A 186 12.35 3.17 -31.09
N PRO A 187 13.19 3.69 -30.18
CA PRO A 187 14.20 2.87 -29.54
C PRO A 187 13.57 1.77 -28.68
N LYS A 188 14.26 0.63 -28.57
CA LYS A 188 13.87 -0.43 -27.63
C LYS A 188 13.93 0.11 -26.20
N ALA A 189 12.96 -0.27 -25.37
CA ALA A 189 12.91 0.06 -23.96
C ALA A 189 13.96 -0.74 -23.19
N GLU A 190 14.82 -0.04 -22.44
CA GLU A 190 15.83 -0.66 -21.59
C GLU A 190 15.27 -0.87 -20.18
N ILE A 191 14.83 -2.09 -19.88
CA ILE A 191 14.24 -2.41 -18.58
C ILE A 191 15.34 -2.79 -17.60
N TYR A 192 15.44 -2.01 -16.52
CA TYR A 192 16.27 -2.34 -15.36
C TYR A 192 15.36 -2.71 -14.19
N PRO A 193 15.26 -4.01 -13.82
CA PRO A 193 14.40 -4.44 -12.72
C PRO A 193 14.67 -3.70 -11.40
N ASN A 194 15.94 -3.46 -11.07
CA ASN A 194 16.34 -2.73 -9.86
C ASN A 194 15.78 -1.30 -9.85
N LYS A 195 15.88 -0.58 -10.98
CA LYS A 195 15.35 0.78 -11.12
C LYS A 195 13.82 0.85 -11.02
N ILE A 196 13.12 -0.23 -11.35
CA ILE A 196 11.66 -0.31 -11.19
C ILE A 196 11.29 -0.47 -9.70
N VAL A 197 12.04 -1.27 -8.97
CA VAL A 197 11.85 -1.48 -7.51
C VAL A 197 12.23 -0.23 -6.71
N GLU A 198 13.27 0.48 -7.15
CA GLU A 198 13.76 1.74 -6.56
C GLU A 198 12.95 2.97 -7.00
N LEU A 199 11.94 2.80 -7.85
CA LEU A 199 11.12 3.93 -8.29
C LEU A 199 10.33 4.48 -7.09
N GLU A 200 10.55 5.74 -6.74
CA GLU A 200 9.89 6.43 -5.64
C GLU A 200 9.00 7.59 -6.13
N ARG A 201 7.90 7.80 -5.44
CA ARG A 201 6.99 8.93 -5.62
C ARG A 201 6.62 9.47 -4.24
N ASP A 202 6.83 10.77 -4.04
CA ASP A 202 6.55 11.46 -2.78
C ASP A 202 7.24 10.81 -1.56
N GLY A 203 8.45 10.24 -1.77
CA GLY A 203 9.25 9.57 -0.72
C GLY A 203 8.84 8.12 -0.42
N TYR A 204 7.91 7.55 -1.18
CA TYR A 204 7.47 6.15 -1.04
C TYR A 204 7.79 5.35 -2.30
N LYS A 205 8.22 4.10 -2.13
CA LYS A 205 8.40 3.17 -3.25
C LYS A 205 7.07 2.93 -3.96
N VAL A 206 7.05 3.15 -5.27
CA VAL A 206 5.87 2.97 -6.12
C VAL A 206 5.44 1.50 -6.14
N LEU A 207 6.41 0.59 -6.10
CA LEU A 207 6.19 -0.86 -6.03
C LEU A 207 7.06 -1.47 -4.92
N PRO A 208 6.51 -1.81 -3.74
CA PRO A 208 7.26 -2.47 -2.67
C PRO A 208 7.40 -3.98 -2.96
N VAL A 209 8.12 -4.32 -4.03
CA VAL A 209 8.24 -5.69 -4.55
C VAL A 209 9.69 -6.08 -4.79
N SER A 210 9.97 -7.38 -4.89
CA SER A 210 11.31 -7.88 -5.23
C SER A 210 11.60 -7.76 -6.73
N VAL A 211 12.88 -7.74 -7.08
CA VAL A 211 13.38 -7.78 -8.46
C VAL A 211 12.81 -8.98 -9.23
N GLU A 212 12.73 -10.13 -8.58
CA GLU A 212 12.18 -11.35 -9.17
C GLU A 212 10.70 -11.21 -9.54
N THR A 213 9.94 -10.50 -8.71
CA THR A 213 8.53 -10.20 -9.00
C THR A 213 8.40 -9.36 -10.27
N VAL A 214 9.27 -8.37 -10.46
CA VAL A 214 9.31 -7.56 -11.68
C VAL A 214 9.64 -8.42 -12.91
N ARG A 215 10.58 -9.36 -12.78
CA ARG A 215 10.95 -10.30 -13.86
C ARG A 215 9.78 -11.19 -14.28
N HIS A 216 9.08 -11.79 -13.32
CA HIS A 216 7.89 -12.61 -13.61
C HIS A 216 6.77 -11.80 -14.29
N HIS A 217 6.51 -10.57 -13.83
CA HIS A 217 5.51 -9.72 -14.49
C HIS A 217 5.93 -9.31 -15.90
N ARG A 218 7.22 -9.06 -16.14
CA ARG A 218 7.75 -8.80 -17.49
C ARG A 218 7.54 -10.02 -18.40
N GLU A 219 7.95 -11.21 -17.97
CA GLU A 219 7.75 -12.47 -18.73
C GLU A 219 6.27 -12.68 -19.05
N ARG A 220 5.39 -12.43 -18.08
CA ARG A 220 3.95 -12.55 -18.31
C ARG A 220 3.41 -11.54 -19.33
N LEU A 221 3.97 -10.34 -19.38
CA LEU A 221 3.62 -9.32 -20.37
C LEU A 221 4.20 -9.65 -21.76
N GLU A 222 5.34 -10.33 -21.81
CA GLU A 222 5.94 -10.86 -23.04
C GLU A 222 5.12 -12.00 -23.61
N GLU A 223 4.74 -12.99 -22.80
CA GLU A 223 3.84 -14.09 -23.19
C GLU A 223 2.48 -13.57 -23.70
N ALA A 224 2.02 -12.43 -23.17
CA ALA A 224 0.78 -11.80 -23.59
C ALA A 224 0.91 -11.01 -24.91
N GLY A 225 2.13 -10.77 -25.41
CA GLY A 225 2.40 -9.95 -26.59
C GLY A 225 2.31 -8.44 -26.35
N VAL A 226 2.36 -8.01 -25.09
CA VAL A 226 2.46 -6.58 -24.71
C VAL A 226 3.90 -6.09 -24.92
N LEU A 227 4.87 -6.94 -24.57
CA LEU A 227 6.29 -6.74 -24.83
C LEU A 227 6.74 -7.76 -25.88
N SER A 228 7.63 -7.36 -26.78
CA SER A 228 8.17 -8.22 -27.84
C SER A 228 9.67 -8.00 -28.05
N HIS A 229 10.32 -8.92 -28.77
CA HIS A 229 11.74 -8.86 -29.12
C HIS A 229 12.67 -8.70 -27.91
N TYR A 230 12.57 -9.63 -26.97
CA TYR A 230 13.46 -9.72 -25.82
C TYR A 230 14.92 -9.91 -26.27
N GLU A 231 15.79 -8.98 -25.87
CA GLU A 231 17.24 -9.12 -26.00
C GLU A 231 17.88 -9.10 -24.61
N PHE A 232 18.50 -10.22 -24.26
CA PHE A 232 19.35 -10.33 -23.09
C PHE A 232 20.80 -9.94 -23.43
N ARG A 233 21.41 -9.08 -22.61
CA ARG A 233 22.82 -8.65 -22.77
C ARG A 233 23.68 -8.94 -21.54
N GLY A 234 23.28 -9.90 -20.70
CA GLY A 234 23.96 -10.26 -19.46
C GLY A 234 23.25 -9.75 -18.20
N ASP A 235 23.62 -10.31 -17.05
CA ASP A 235 22.89 -10.14 -15.78
C ASP A 235 22.90 -8.71 -15.22
N HIS A 236 23.98 -7.96 -15.47
CA HIS A 236 24.18 -6.61 -14.98
C HIS A 236 23.74 -5.53 -15.99
N ARG A 237 23.18 -5.93 -17.14
CA ARG A 237 22.73 -5.02 -18.19
C ARG A 237 21.20 -4.99 -18.27
N ALA A 238 20.66 -3.90 -18.80
CA ALA A 238 19.23 -3.85 -19.07
C ALA A 238 18.82 -4.88 -20.11
N VAL A 239 17.63 -5.43 -19.90
CA VAL A 239 16.93 -6.19 -20.92
C VAL A 239 16.32 -5.21 -21.90
N LYS A 240 16.55 -5.41 -23.20
CA LYS A 240 15.93 -4.57 -24.22
C LYS A 240 14.67 -5.25 -24.71
N VAL A 241 13.56 -4.52 -24.71
CA VAL A 241 12.27 -5.00 -25.22
C VAL A 241 11.60 -3.92 -26.07
N ARG A 242 10.76 -4.33 -27.01
CA ARG A 242 9.89 -3.43 -27.76
C ARG A 242 8.50 -3.47 -27.13
N ILE A 243 7.89 -2.31 -26.90
CA ILE A 243 6.47 -2.24 -26.52
C ILE A 243 5.65 -2.39 -27.80
N ASN A 244 4.60 -3.21 -27.76
CA ASN A 244 3.74 -3.44 -28.92
C ASN A 244 3.20 -2.10 -29.49
N PRO A 245 3.40 -1.81 -30.79
CA PRO A 245 2.97 -0.55 -31.40
C PRO A 245 1.45 -0.34 -31.37
N GLN A 246 0.65 -1.40 -31.27
CA GLN A 246 -0.81 -1.28 -31.13
C GLN A 246 -1.24 -0.73 -29.76
N ILE A 247 -0.37 -0.89 -28.75
CA ILE A 247 -0.62 -0.44 -27.38
C ILE A 247 -0.08 0.97 -27.19
N LEU A 248 1.10 1.26 -27.74
CA LEU A 248 1.86 2.47 -27.52
C LEU A 248 1.34 3.66 -28.34
N SER A 249 0.93 4.73 -27.66
CA SER A 249 0.66 6.05 -28.27
C SER A 249 1.85 6.96 -28.03
N ILE A 250 2.40 7.59 -29.05
CA ILE A 250 3.55 8.51 -28.94
C ILE A 250 3.29 9.77 -29.77
N THR A 251 3.60 10.92 -29.18
CA THR A 251 3.64 12.21 -29.86
C THR A 251 5.08 12.55 -30.28
N ASP A 252 5.25 13.08 -31.49
CA ASP A 252 6.55 13.60 -31.96
C ASP A 252 6.66 15.11 -31.70
N ASN A 253 7.64 15.53 -30.90
CA ASN A 253 7.91 16.95 -30.66
C ASN A 253 8.76 17.61 -31.75
N GLY A 254 9.22 16.87 -32.77
CA GLY A 254 10.02 17.39 -33.87
C GLY A 254 9.23 17.80 -35.12
N ILE A 255 8.03 17.26 -35.30
CA ILE A 255 7.16 17.62 -36.42
C ILE A 255 6.35 18.84 -35.98
N GLN A 256 6.58 20.00 -36.60
CA GLN A 256 5.74 21.16 -36.35
C GLN A 256 4.28 20.76 -36.59
N LYS A 257 3.39 21.08 -35.64
CA LYS A 257 1.95 20.81 -35.79
C LYS A 257 1.54 21.36 -37.14
N LYS A 258 1.14 20.49 -38.08
CA LYS A 258 0.51 20.93 -39.32
C LYS A 258 -0.71 21.73 -38.89
N THR A 259 -0.65 23.04 -39.04
CA THR A 259 -1.79 23.92 -38.91
C THR A 259 -2.70 23.58 -40.09
N VAL A 260 -3.59 22.62 -39.90
CA VAL A 260 -4.70 22.39 -40.83
C VAL A 260 -5.60 23.61 -40.70
N SER A 261 -5.87 24.28 -41.82
CA SER A 261 -6.68 25.51 -41.90
C SER A 261 -8.08 25.37 -41.28
N GLU A 262 -8.59 24.15 -41.09
CA GLU A 262 -9.90 23.87 -40.49
C GLU A 262 -10.01 24.19 -38.99
N ASN A 263 -8.91 24.27 -38.24
CA ASN A 263 -8.95 24.56 -36.80
C ASN A 263 -8.73 26.04 -36.44
N GLN A 264 -8.62 26.93 -37.44
CA GLN A 264 -8.76 28.36 -37.21
C GLN A 264 -10.24 28.73 -37.26
N GLN A 265 -10.97 28.49 -36.18
CA GLN A 265 -12.17 29.29 -35.95
C GLN A 265 -11.69 30.71 -35.65
N LEU A 266 -11.69 31.55 -36.69
CA LEU A 266 -11.57 32.99 -36.56
C LEU A 266 -12.82 33.45 -35.79
N THR A 267 -12.70 33.62 -34.47
CA THR A 267 -13.78 34.23 -33.69
C THR A 267 -13.80 35.72 -34.04
N GLU A 268 -14.61 36.11 -35.02
CA GLU A 268 -14.75 37.52 -35.46
C GLU A 268 -15.44 38.44 -34.43
N SER A 269 -15.74 37.99 -33.21
CA SER A 269 -16.64 38.69 -32.31
C SER A 269 -16.04 39.25 -31.01
N GLN A 270 -14.71 39.46 -30.94
CA GLN A 270 -14.13 40.31 -29.88
C GLN A 270 -13.11 41.29 -30.44
N THR A 271 -13.61 42.38 -31.02
CA THR A 271 -12.84 43.62 -31.10
C THR A 271 -12.45 44.01 -29.68
N LYS A 272 -11.16 43.91 -29.34
CA LYS A 272 -10.62 44.63 -28.19
C LYS A 272 -11.00 46.09 -28.38
N LYS A 273 -11.81 46.65 -27.48
CA LYS A 273 -11.95 48.10 -27.36
C LYS A 273 -10.56 48.65 -27.04
N VAL A 274 -9.88 49.14 -28.06
CA VAL A 274 -8.69 49.96 -27.89
C VAL A 274 -9.17 51.25 -27.23
N PRO A 275 -8.67 51.65 -26.05
CA PRO A 275 -9.03 52.94 -25.49
C PRO A 275 -8.64 54.03 -26.48
N HIS A 276 -9.58 54.93 -26.74
CA HIS A 276 -9.50 55.98 -27.74
C HIS A 276 -8.14 56.67 -27.76
N ASN A 277 -7.50 56.63 -28.94
CA ASN A 277 -6.33 57.44 -29.25
C ASN A 277 -6.79 58.87 -29.58
N ASN A 278 -7.26 59.60 -28.56
CA ASN A 278 -7.37 61.05 -28.64
C ASN A 278 -6.01 61.65 -28.30
N VAL A 279 -5.06 61.49 -29.23
CA VAL A 279 -3.88 62.34 -29.26
C VAL A 279 -4.05 63.26 -30.47
N SER A 280 -4.40 64.49 -30.15
CA SER A 280 -4.51 65.62 -31.08
C SER A 280 -3.22 65.77 -31.89
N SER A 281 -3.33 65.57 -33.20
CA SER A 281 -2.31 65.92 -34.16
C SER A 281 -2.43 67.41 -34.49
N ARG A 282 -1.71 68.28 -33.77
CA ARG A 282 -1.20 69.59 -34.25
C ARG A 282 -0.49 70.37 -33.14
N GLY A 283 0.74 70.82 -33.43
CA GLY A 283 1.35 72.00 -32.80
C GLY A 283 2.65 71.75 -32.04
N HIS A 284 3.75 72.25 -32.60
CA HIS A 284 5.07 72.51 -32.00
C HIS A 284 5.06 72.71 -30.47
N VAL A 285 6.06 72.24 -29.71
CA VAL A 285 7.32 72.97 -29.51
C VAL A 285 8.42 72.03 -29.00
N VAL A 286 9.60 72.24 -29.57
CA VAL A 286 10.91 71.67 -29.25
C VAL A 286 11.33 71.99 -27.81
N ASN A 287 11.81 70.99 -27.06
CA ASN A 287 12.85 71.16 -26.05
C ASN A 287 13.64 69.84 -25.99
N LYS A 288 14.71 69.69 -26.78
CA LYS A 288 16.09 70.02 -26.37
C LYS A 288 16.31 69.68 -24.89
N ASN A 289 16.70 68.43 -24.62
CA ASN A 289 17.66 68.02 -23.58
C ASN A 289 17.62 66.50 -23.43
N LYS A 290 18.46 65.80 -24.18
CA LYS A 290 19.12 64.52 -23.83
C LYS A 290 19.99 64.08 -25.02
N ILE A 291 20.98 64.91 -25.33
CA ILE A 291 22.23 64.44 -25.92
C ILE A 291 23.12 64.05 -24.74
N ARG A 292 23.71 62.86 -24.85
CA ARG A 292 24.75 62.30 -23.96
C ARG A 292 25.83 63.33 -23.66
N ASP A 293 26.25 63.42 -22.39
CA ASP A 293 27.69 63.48 -22.12
C ASP A 293 28.07 62.92 -20.75
N LYS A 294 29.33 62.49 -20.69
CA LYS A 294 30.01 61.68 -19.66
C LYS A 294 30.51 62.53 -18.47
N GLY A 295 30.87 61.85 -17.37
CA GLY A 295 31.77 62.36 -16.30
C GLY A 295 31.07 62.54 -14.95
N VAL A 296 31.22 61.61 -14.00
CA VAL A 296 32.29 61.47 -12.98
C VAL A 296 32.24 62.52 -11.86
N SER A 297 32.15 62.00 -10.62
CA SER A 297 32.47 62.61 -9.32
C SER A 297 31.56 63.76 -8.86
N ALA A 298 31.32 64.05 -7.59
CA ALA A 298 31.44 63.38 -6.30
C ALA A 298 30.86 64.41 -5.29
N SER A 299 30.59 63.93 -4.07
CA SER A 299 30.61 64.68 -2.81
C SER A 299 29.36 65.45 -2.33
N ALA A 300 29.05 65.11 -1.06
CA ALA A 300 28.62 65.94 0.08
C ALA A 300 27.27 66.67 0.00
N GLN A 301 26.24 66.25 0.74
CA GLN A 301 25.99 66.36 2.20
C GLN A 301 25.33 67.70 2.63
N THR A 302 24.43 67.55 3.61
CA THR A 302 23.92 68.55 4.58
C THR A 302 22.56 69.16 4.21
N THR A 303 21.44 68.63 4.71
CA THR A 303 20.80 68.85 6.04
C THR A 303 20.26 70.27 6.22
N ILE A 304 18.95 70.41 6.50
CA ILE A 304 18.33 71.26 7.56
C ILE A 304 16.78 71.10 7.47
N ILE A 305 16.20 70.63 8.58
CA ILE A 305 14.82 70.74 9.10
C ILE A 305 14.83 72.00 10.02
N PRO A 306 13.76 72.72 10.49
CA PRO A 306 12.47 72.18 10.96
C PRO A 306 11.22 73.11 11.04
N ALA A 307 10.16 72.58 11.68
CA ALA A 307 9.13 73.24 12.50
C ALA A 307 8.08 74.13 11.77
N GLU A 308 6.81 74.26 12.12
CA GLU A 308 5.88 73.94 13.22
C GLU A 308 4.46 74.18 12.60
N GLY A 309 3.35 73.50 12.92
CA GLY A 309 2.60 73.59 14.17
C GLY A 309 1.10 73.92 13.92
N TYR A 310 0.25 72.92 14.16
CA TYR A 310 -1.08 72.95 14.81
C TYR A 310 -2.39 73.58 14.26
N SER A 311 -3.43 72.72 14.35
CA SER A 311 -4.89 72.94 14.56
C SER A 311 -5.75 73.40 13.37
N GLY A 312 -6.95 72.88 13.09
CA GLY A 312 -7.74 71.82 13.70
C GLY A 312 -9.22 71.89 13.23
N VAL A 313 -9.80 70.71 12.99
CA VAL A 313 -11.21 70.30 13.20
C VAL A 313 -12.30 70.53 12.11
N SER A 314 -13.01 69.40 11.85
CA SER A 314 -14.42 69.22 11.37
C SER A 314 -14.68 69.32 9.86
N ALA A 315 -15.39 68.41 9.17
CA ALA A 315 -16.15 67.22 9.57
C ALA A 315 -16.55 66.37 8.34
N THR A 316 -17.14 65.21 8.64
CA THR A 316 -18.02 64.33 7.85
C THR A 316 -17.37 63.11 7.17
N ALA A 317 -17.66 61.97 7.79
CA ALA A 317 -17.47 60.62 7.30
C ALA A 317 -18.82 60.10 6.76
N GLU A 318 -18.77 59.35 5.66
CA GLU A 318 -19.77 58.33 5.33
C GLU A 318 -19.09 56.96 5.42
N THR A 319 -19.49 56.24 6.45
CA THR A 319 -19.46 54.77 6.57
C THR A 319 -20.89 54.29 6.31
N THR A 320 -21.07 53.10 5.73
CA THR A 320 -22.24 52.15 5.82
C THR A 320 -22.38 51.43 4.47
N GLN A 321 -22.58 50.11 4.27
CA GLN A 321 -22.63 48.86 5.05
C GLN A 321 -23.03 47.71 4.06
N PHE A 322 -22.77 46.44 4.43
CA PHE A 322 -23.49 45.18 4.08
C PHE A 322 -23.68 44.80 2.58
N ALA A 323 -23.70 43.54 2.13
CA ALA A 323 -23.97 42.25 2.76
C ALA A 323 -23.30 41.12 1.97
N ALA A 324 -22.88 40.09 2.71
CA ALA A 324 -22.68 38.74 2.23
C ALA A 324 -23.98 37.94 2.36
N GLN A 325 -24.23 37.02 1.42
CA GLN A 325 -25.00 35.77 1.49
C GLN A 325 -25.05 35.25 0.03
N GLY A 326 -24.87 33.99 -0.33
CA GLY A 326 -24.88 32.72 0.39
C GLY A 326 -25.50 31.68 -0.56
N SER A 327 -24.78 30.59 -0.79
CA SER A 327 -25.27 29.21 -1.01
C SER A 327 -26.58 28.96 -1.79
N THR A 328 -26.51 28.21 -2.89
CA THR A 328 -27.36 27.01 -3.06
C THR A 328 -26.70 25.95 -3.95
N ARG A 329 -26.71 24.71 -3.43
CA ARG A 329 -26.59 23.47 -4.21
C ARG A 329 -27.78 23.33 -5.16
N SER A 330 -27.58 22.74 -6.33
CA SER A 330 -28.66 22.28 -7.22
C SER A 330 -28.21 20.99 -7.95
N PRO A 331 -29.11 20.23 -8.61
CA PRO A 331 -29.50 18.93 -8.10
C PRO A 331 -29.25 17.78 -9.09
N ILE A 332 -29.39 16.57 -8.58
CA ILE A 332 -29.48 15.31 -9.33
C ILE A 332 -30.77 15.33 -10.17
N LYS A 333 -30.64 15.09 -11.49
CA LYS A 333 -31.76 14.68 -12.36
C LYS A 333 -31.51 13.26 -12.89
N GLN A 334 -32.50 12.41 -12.64
CA GLN A 334 -32.69 11.11 -13.27
C GLN A 334 -33.49 11.32 -14.55
N ASP A 335 -33.03 10.75 -15.66
CA ASP A 335 -33.83 10.62 -16.87
C ASP A 335 -34.32 9.17 -17.01
N ALA A 336 -35.64 9.03 -17.13
CA ALA A 336 -36.33 7.82 -17.49
C ALA A 336 -36.48 7.74 -19.02
N LYS A 337 -36.25 6.54 -19.59
CA LYS A 337 -36.87 6.12 -20.85
C LYS A 337 -37.45 4.72 -20.67
N ASN A 338 -38.74 4.61 -20.99
CA ASN A 338 -39.55 3.40 -21.03
C ASN A 338 -39.10 2.44 -22.14
N PHE A 339 -39.16 1.13 -21.87
CA PHE A 339 -39.67 0.16 -22.83
C PHE A 339 -40.30 -1.03 -22.09
N ASP A 340 -41.45 -1.44 -22.59
CA ASP A 340 -42.46 -2.31 -21.99
C ASP A 340 -42.31 -3.78 -22.40
N THR A 341 -43.03 -4.63 -21.68
CA THR A 341 -43.54 -6.00 -21.96
C THR A 341 -42.75 -7.22 -21.44
N GLY A 342 -43.43 -8.03 -20.60
CA GLY A 342 -43.01 -9.39 -20.28
C GLY A 342 -43.55 -10.04 -18.99
N LYS A 343 -44.88 -10.17 -18.85
CA LYS A 343 -45.63 -10.90 -17.77
C LYS A 343 -45.19 -12.35 -17.52
N LYS A 344 -45.26 -12.79 -16.25
CA LYS A 344 -45.87 -14.04 -15.67
C LYS A 344 -45.50 -14.11 -14.16
N SER A 345 -46.36 -13.82 -13.18
CA SER A 345 -47.59 -14.45 -12.66
C SER A 345 -47.39 -15.59 -11.63
N GLY A 346 -47.95 -15.40 -10.41
CA GLY A 346 -48.29 -16.43 -9.40
C GLY A 346 -47.78 -16.12 -7.98
N ALA A 347 -48.48 -15.34 -7.13
CA ALA A 347 -49.57 -15.71 -6.17
C ALA A 347 -49.06 -16.60 -5.00
N ALA A 348 -49.28 -16.34 -3.70
CA ALA A 348 -50.47 -15.95 -2.93
C ALA A 348 -50.07 -15.54 -1.47
N THR A 349 -50.44 -14.36 -0.93
CA THR A 349 -51.47 -14.04 0.12
C THR A 349 -51.31 -14.75 1.50
N VAL A 350 -51.62 -14.24 2.73
CA VAL A 350 -52.24 -13.04 3.39
C VAL A 350 -52.19 -13.32 4.93
N LYS A 351 -51.95 -12.40 5.89
CA LYS A 351 -52.91 -11.63 6.77
C LYS A 351 -52.10 -11.02 7.96
N LYS A 352 -51.98 -9.68 8.12
CA LYS A 352 -52.70 -8.75 9.03
C LYS A 352 -52.83 -9.15 10.53
N ASN A 353 -52.20 -8.37 11.42
CA ASN A 353 -52.87 -7.46 12.39
C ASN A 353 -51.86 -6.67 13.27
N SER A 354 -52.11 -5.37 13.42
CA SER A 354 -51.67 -4.46 14.51
C SER A 354 -52.96 -3.95 15.18
N PRO A 355 -52.95 -3.43 16.44
CA PRO A 355 -52.62 -2.00 16.63
C PRO A 355 -52.04 -1.55 18.00
N GLY A 356 -51.42 -0.36 17.98
CA GLY A 356 -51.42 0.69 19.03
C GLY A 356 -50.44 0.56 20.21
N ALA A 357 -49.94 1.62 20.84
CA ALA A 357 -50.01 3.06 20.65
C ALA A 357 -48.85 3.71 21.47
N ALA A 358 -48.43 4.93 21.10
CA ALA A 358 -47.42 5.75 21.79
C ALA A 358 -47.91 6.29 23.16
N PRO A 359 -47.02 6.90 23.98
CA PRO A 359 -46.90 8.37 23.90
C PRO A 359 -45.50 8.97 24.12
N GLU A 360 -45.42 10.26 23.83
CA GLU A 360 -44.26 11.17 23.84
C GLU A 360 -43.88 11.75 25.23
N LYS A 361 -42.74 12.46 25.24
CA LYS A 361 -42.45 13.79 25.86
C LYS A 361 -41.87 13.87 27.29
N LYS A 362 -40.58 14.28 27.43
CA LYS A 362 -40.13 15.65 27.83
C LYS A 362 -38.67 15.71 28.35
N PHE A 363 -38.05 16.85 28.08
CA PHE A 363 -36.77 17.39 28.61
C PHE A 363 -36.80 17.58 30.13
N LEU A 364 -35.64 17.43 30.81
CA LEU A 364 -34.99 18.42 31.70
C LEU A 364 -33.79 17.77 32.46
N HIS A 365 -32.65 18.47 32.48
CA HIS A 365 -31.61 18.38 33.53
C HIS A 365 -31.64 19.73 34.30
N PRO A 366 -30.95 19.89 35.45
CA PRO A 366 -30.78 19.04 36.63
C PRO A 366 -31.12 19.85 37.92
N PRO A 367 -30.77 19.38 39.12
CA PRO A 367 -30.22 20.34 40.09
C PRO A 367 -28.90 19.88 40.72
N ALA A 368 -28.10 20.89 41.04
CA ALA A 368 -26.90 20.82 41.87
C ALA A 368 -27.28 20.91 43.35
N GLU A 369 -26.49 20.28 44.22
CA GLU A 369 -26.23 20.63 45.62
C GLU A 369 -25.02 19.77 46.05
N ASN A 370 -23.84 20.36 46.24
CA ASN A 370 -23.32 20.93 47.50
C ASN A 370 -23.18 19.90 48.63
N SER A 371 -21.94 19.59 49.02
CA SER A 371 -21.43 19.79 50.40
C SER A 371 -20.00 19.23 50.59
N THR A 372 -19.07 20.16 50.87
CA THR A 372 -18.10 20.22 52.02
C THR A 372 -17.27 18.98 52.39
N ALA A 373 -16.02 19.04 52.87
CA ALA A 373 -15.23 20.10 53.51
C ALA A 373 -13.72 19.70 53.41
N VAL A 374 -12.80 20.64 53.18
CA VAL A 374 -11.90 21.27 54.18
C VAL A 374 -10.82 20.34 54.76
N VAL A 375 -9.55 20.60 54.43
CA VAL A 375 -8.49 20.91 55.43
C VAL A 375 -7.45 21.83 54.76
N GLU A 376 -7.34 23.04 55.30
CA GLU A 376 -6.24 24.00 55.09
C GLU A 376 -4.96 23.54 55.80
N PHE A 377 -3.78 23.86 55.23
CA PHE A 377 -2.69 24.39 56.04
C PHE A 377 -1.88 25.41 55.24
N SER A 378 -1.82 26.62 55.80
CA SER A 378 -1.10 27.80 55.33
C SER A 378 0.36 27.79 55.83
N ARG A 379 1.30 28.34 55.05
CA ARG A 379 2.13 29.48 55.50
C ARG A 379 2.98 30.11 54.38
N LYS A 380 3.08 31.43 54.51
CA LYS A 380 3.61 32.48 53.62
C LYS A 380 5.14 32.59 53.61
N SER A 381 5.67 33.08 52.49
CA SER A 381 6.58 34.25 52.33
C SER A 381 6.85 34.38 50.82
N GLY A 382 6.81 35.51 50.11
CA GLY A 382 7.00 36.92 50.44
C GLY A 382 8.20 37.41 49.62
N GLY A 383 8.00 38.23 48.57
CA GLY A 383 9.12 38.86 47.85
C GLY A 383 8.89 39.20 46.37
N ASP A 384 8.16 40.29 46.14
CA ASP A 384 8.38 41.39 45.19
C ASP A 384 8.77 41.21 43.69
N SER A 385 8.13 42.10 42.91
CA SER A 385 8.64 42.83 41.74
C SER A 385 8.29 42.41 40.30
N THR A 386 7.67 43.39 39.64
CA THR A 386 7.65 43.76 38.21
C THR A 386 6.65 43.13 37.24
N ALA A 387 5.79 44.03 36.76
CA ALA A 387 4.84 43.88 35.68
C ALA A 387 5.52 43.92 34.31
N VAL A 388 5.05 43.07 33.39
CA VAL A 388 4.81 43.45 31.99
C VAL A 388 3.55 42.70 31.53
N VAL A 389 2.47 43.45 31.35
CA VAL A 389 1.27 43.00 30.66
C VAL A 389 1.55 43.19 29.17
N GLU A 390 1.82 42.10 28.46
CA GLU A 390 1.67 42.05 27.01
C GLU A 390 0.48 41.14 26.66
N ASN A 391 -0.40 41.73 25.86
CA ASN A 391 -1.64 41.16 25.39
C ASN A 391 -1.39 39.98 24.45
N GLU A 392 -1.39 38.76 24.98
CA GLU A 392 -1.68 37.57 24.17
C GLU A 392 -3.16 37.23 24.32
N LYS A 393 -3.88 37.22 23.19
CA LYS A 393 -5.21 36.62 23.09
C LYS A 393 -5.14 35.20 23.68
N PRO A 394 -6.10 34.78 24.53
CA PRO A 394 -6.07 33.44 25.09
C PRO A 394 -6.23 32.44 23.95
N VAL A 395 -5.13 31.78 23.58
CA VAL A 395 -5.19 30.53 22.83
C VAL A 395 -5.93 29.57 23.75
N ASP A 396 -7.09 29.09 23.32
CA ASP A 396 -7.86 28.06 24.01
C ASP A 396 -6.94 26.86 24.31
N LYS A 397 -6.35 26.84 25.50
CA LYS A 397 -5.48 25.76 25.96
C LYS A 397 -6.41 24.57 26.18
N ASN A 398 -6.38 23.61 25.26
CA ASN A 398 -6.96 22.30 25.53
C ASN A 398 -6.32 21.80 26.84
N PRO A 399 -7.10 21.62 27.93
CA PRO A 399 -6.55 21.32 29.26
C PRO A 399 -5.69 20.04 29.25
N GLN A 400 -5.99 19.12 28.34
CA GLN A 400 -5.24 17.89 28.13
C GLN A 400 -3.81 18.13 27.61
N SER A 401 -3.61 19.08 26.70
CA SER A 401 -2.27 19.39 26.17
C SER A 401 -1.35 19.92 27.27
N ALA A 402 -1.87 20.78 28.16
CA ALA A 402 -1.11 21.30 29.30
C ALA A 402 -0.73 20.21 30.31
N VAL A 403 -1.66 19.29 30.61
CA VAL A 403 -1.37 18.13 31.48
C VAL A 403 -0.27 17.25 30.88
N LEU A 404 -0.32 16.99 29.58
CA LEU A 404 0.68 16.17 28.91
C LEU A 404 2.05 16.88 28.84
N THR A 405 2.10 18.19 28.59
CA THR A 405 3.36 18.96 28.63
C THR A 405 3.97 18.93 30.04
N ASN A 406 3.15 19.12 31.09
CA ASN A 406 3.60 19.05 32.48
C ASN A 406 4.05 17.64 32.91
N SER A 407 3.70 16.60 32.15
CA SER A 407 4.12 15.22 32.41
C SER A 407 5.50 14.89 31.84
N LEU A 408 6.07 15.78 31.01
CA LEU A 408 7.42 15.64 30.49
C LEU A 408 8.44 15.81 31.60
N ILE A 409 9.39 14.87 31.65
CA ILE A 409 10.45 14.86 32.65
C ILE A 409 11.74 15.29 31.96
N ASP A 410 12.54 16.13 32.60
CA ASP A 410 13.86 16.48 32.10
C ASP A 410 14.70 15.22 31.82
N PRO A 411 15.41 15.15 30.67
CA PRO A 411 16.15 13.95 30.25
C PRO A 411 17.11 13.40 31.31
N ALA A 412 17.78 14.24 32.10
CA ALA A 412 18.75 13.77 33.10
C ALA A 412 18.07 13.05 34.26
N TYR A 413 16.92 13.57 34.73
CA TYR A 413 16.12 12.92 35.76
C TYR A 413 15.38 11.69 35.23
N PHE A 414 14.88 11.79 34.00
CA PHE A 414 14.16 10.71 33.33
C PHE A 414 15.02 9.45 33.22
N VAL A 415 16.25 9.61 32.74
CA VAL A 415 17.21 8.52 32.55
C VAL A 415 17.63 7.89 33.89
N LYS A 416 17.84 8.70 34.94
CA LYS A 416 18.12 8.17 36.30
C LYS A 416 16.96 7.32 36.83
N ALA A 417 15.72 7.77 36.59
CA ALA A 417 14.53 7.03 36.99
C ALA A 417 14.34 5.72 36.20
N LEU A 418 14.77 5.68 34.92
CA LEU A 418 14.81 4.44 34.13
C LEU A 418 15.85 3.45 34.68
N SER A 419 17.08 3.90 34.96
CA SER A 419 18.13 3.04 35.53
C SER A 419 17.79 2.53 36.92
N SER A 420 17.03 3.29 37.72
CA SER A 420 16.60 2.87 39.05
C SER A 420 15.41 1.89 39.01
N GLY A 421 14.95 1.46 37.83
CA GLY A 421 13.83 0.54 37.70
C GLY A 421 12.45 1.12 38.04
N LYS A 422 12.30 2.46 38.16
CA LYS A 422 11.03 3.09 38.58
C LYS A 422 9.85 2.74 37.67
N TYR A 423 10.11 2.45 36.40
CA TYR A 423 9.10 2.24 35.37
C TYR A 423 8.85 0.76 35.00
N ILE A 424 9.41 -0.22 35.72
CA ILE A 424 9.23 -1.66 35.40
C ILE A 424 7.74 -2.05 35.27
N LYS A 425 6.87 -1.46 36.09
CA LYS A 425 5.41 -1.70 36.06
C LYS A 425 4.61 -0.61 35.32
N TYR A 426 5.27 0.20 34.50
CA TYR A 426 4.63 1.30 33.80
C TYR A 426 3.63 0.80 32.75
N ARG A 427 2.49 1.48 32.68
CA ARG A 427 1.49 1.32 31.62
C ARG A 427 1.57 2.51 30.69
N HIS A 428 1.68 2.24 29.40
CA HIS A 428 1.73 3.26 28.36
C HIS A 428 0.49 4.17 28.38
N LEU A 429 0.63 5.37 27.83
CA LEU A 429 -0.48 6.30 27.62
C LEU A 429 -1.59 5.68 26.76
N GLU A 430 -2.84 6.04 27.03
CA GLU A 430 -3.96 5.50 26.24
C GLU A 430 -3.90 6.00 24.79
N PRO A 431 -4.08 5.13 23.79
CA PRO A 431 -4.02 5.53 22.37
C PRO A 431 -5.01 6.63 22.02
N LYS A 432 -6.17 6.68 22.68
CA LYS A 432 -7.19 7.73 22.48
C LYS A 432 -6.68 9.11 22.89
N VAL A 433 -5.97 9.20 24.02
CA VAL A 433 -5.37 10.45 24.53
C VAL A 433 -4.30 10.93 23.57
N PHE A 434 -3.45 10.01 23.08
CA PHE A 434 -2.40 10.31 22.11
C PHE A 434 -2.96 10.73 20.75
N GLN A 435 -4.04 10.07 20.29
CA GLN A 435 -4.74 10.42 19.06
C GLN A 435 -5.38 11.81 19.16
N GLN A 436 -6.07 12.11 20.26
CA GLN A 436 -6.70 13.41 20.46
C GLN A 436 -5.66 14.54 20.43
N GLU A 437 -4.50 14.34 21.08
CA GLU A 437 -3.40 15.32 21.03
C GLU A 437 -2.79 15.44 19.62
N ALA A 438 -2.66 14.33 18.89
CA ALA A 438 -2.08 14.33 17.56
C ALA A 438 -2.91 15.11 16.52
N TYR A 439 -4.25 15.02 16.61
CA TYR A 439 -5.16 15.63 15.63
C TYR A 439 -5.75 16.96 16.08
N TYR A 440 -6.00 17.13 17.39
CA TYR A 440 -6.74 18.28 17.93
C TYR A 440 -5.98 19.00 19.06
N GLY A 441 -4.78 18.56 19.39
CA GLY A 441 -4.02 19.07 20.51
C GLY A 441 -3.10 20.24 20.17
N ALA A 442 -2.89 21.11 21.17
CA ALA A 442 -2.12 22.34 21.05
C ALA A 442 -0.65 22.20 21.52
N MET A 443 -0.20 21.00 21.91
CA MET A 443 1.18 20.77 22.37
C MET A 443 2.18 21.19 21.28
N HIS A 444 3.33 21.76 21.66
CA HIS A 444 4.36 22.02 20.67
C HIS A 444 4.76 20.70 20.00
N PRO A 445 4.98 20.68 18.68
CA PRO A 445 5.38 19.46 18.03
C PRO A 445 6.56 18.80 18.77
N ASP A 446 7.66 19.49 19.09
CA ASP A 446 8.87 18.83 19.65
C ASP A 446 8.60 18.12 20.98
N ASP A 447 7.86 18.76 21.88
CA ASP A 447 7.33 18.18 23.12
C ASP A 447 6.54 16.90 22.87
N PHE A 448 5.79 16.84 21.77
CA PHE A 448 5.03 15.65 21.38
C PHE A 448 5.94 14.48 20.96
N VAL A 449 7.09 14.75 20.34
CA VAL A 449 8.10 13.69 20.07
C VAL A 449 8.78 13.24 21.34
N GLU A 450 9.13 14.18 22.22
CA GLU A 450 9.69 13.86 23.52
C GLU A 450 8.73 13.01 24.36
N LEU A 451 7.44 13.38 24.40
CA LEU A 451 6.38 12.60 25.04
C LEU A 451 6.30 11.18 24.49
N ALA A 452 6.30 11.03 23.15
CA ALA A 452 6.25 9.73 22.49
C ALA A 452 7.46 8.85 22.84
N ILE A 453 8.66 9.42 22.85
CA ILE A 453 9.89 8.69 23.19
C ILE A 453 9.91 8.32 24.67
N GLN A 454 9.56 9.25 25.57
CA GLN A 454 9.53 8.98 27.00
C GLN A 454 8.51 7.89 27.34
N ASP A 455 7.32 7.91 26.75
CA ASP A 455 6.30 6.86 26.95
C ASP A 455 6.80 5.48 26.49
N LEU A 456 7.39 5.38 25.29
CA LEU A 456 7.96 4.14 24.78
C LEU A 456 9.10 3.61 25.66
N PHE A 457 9.97 4.50 26.15
CA PHE A 457 11.09 4.12 27.00
C PHE A 457 10.62 3.66 28.39
N LYS A 458 9.66 4.37 29.00
CA LYS A 458 9.01 3.94 30.26
C LYS A 458 8.37 2.56 30.09
N PHE A 459 7.67 2.31 28.99
CA PHE A 459 7.07 0.99 28.72
C PHE A 459 8.13 -0.10 28.53
N SER A 460 9.21 0.22 27.82
CA SER A 460 10.29 -0.72 27.51
C SER A 460 11.14 -1.13 28.71
N SER A 461 11.16 -0.36 29.82
CA SER A 461 12.04 -0.64 30.96
C SER A 461 11.80 -2.03 31.55
N SER A 462 10.57 -2.55 31.45
CA SER A 462 10.22 -3.92 31.87
C SER A 462 10.93 -5.03 31.08
N ILE A 463 11.43 -4.76 29.87
CA ILE A 463 12.18 -5.71 29.06
C ILE A 463 13.58 -5.93 29.64
N PHE A 464 14.15 -4.90 30.28
CA PHE A 464 15.51 -4.90 30.81
C PHE A 464 15.56 -5.29 32.31
N GLU A 465 14.45 -5.76 32.89
CA GLU A 465 14.37 -6.14 34.31
C GLU A 465 15.36 -7.25 34.69
N LYS A 466 15.69 -8.14 33.74
CA LYS A 466 16.64 -9.25 33.93
C LYS A 466 18.12 -8.84 33.82
N LEU A 467 18.42 -7.61 33.39
CA LEU A 467 19.80 -7.15 33.27
C LEU A 467 20.26 -6.54 34.59
N ASP A 468 21.45 -6.95 35.04
CA ASP A 468 22.08 -6.38 36.21
C ASP A 468 22.45 -4.90 35.95
N GLU A 469 22.04 -4.04 36.87
CA GLU A 469 22.35 -2.60 36.98
C GLU A 469 22.62 -1.86 35.65
N VAL A 470 21.54 -1.52 34.95
CA VAL A 470 21.64 -0.72 33.72
C VAL A 470 22.06 0.73 34.03
N HIS A 471 23.29 1.09 33.69
CA HIS A 471 23.84 2.43 33.93
C HIS A 471 23.02 3.55 33.24
N PRO A 472 22.77 4.71 33.89
CA PRO A 472 22.04 5.84 33.31
C PRO A 472 22.60 6.29 31.96
N GLY A 473 23.93 6.30 31.78
CA GLY A 473 24.56 6.67 30.51
C GLY A 473 24.09 5.85 29.30
N SER A 474 23.74 4.57 29.50
CA SER A 474 23.23 3.71 28.41
C SER A 474 21.84 4.17 27.94
N TRP A 475 20.96 4.53 28.88
CA TRP A 475 19.66 5.10 28.59
C TRP A 475 19.74 6.50 27.96
N MET A 476 20.68 7.34 28.43
CA MET A 476 20.91 8.68 27.85
C MET A 476 21.35 8.59 26.38
N ASN A 477 22.24 7.64 26.05
CA ASN A 477 22.67 7.43 24.67
C ASN A 477 21.52 6.96 23.79
N ALA A 478 20.73 5.99 24.26
CA ALA A 478 19.52 5.54 23.55
C ALA A 478 18.53 6.71 23.33
N TYR A 479 18.31 7.53 24.35
CA TYR A 479 17.41 8.68 24.30
C TYR A 479 17.84 9.70 23.24
N LYS A 480 19.13 10.08 23.25
CA LYS A 480 19.72 10.99 22.26
C LYS A 480 19.59 10.45 20.83
N LEU A 481 19.85 9.16 20.62
CA LEU A 481 19.70 8.52 19.31
C LEU A 481 18.24 8.59 18.82
N TRP A 482 17.27 8.33 19.69
CA TRP A 482 15.86 8.33 19.30
C TRP A 482 15.30 9.73 19.03
N ILE A 483 15.68 10.72 19.83
CA ILE A 483 15.36 12.13 19.56
C ILE A 483 15.96 12.58 18.23
N ALA A 484 17.19 12.13 17.93
CA ALA A 484 17.90 12.53 16.73
C ALA A 484 17.33 11.89 15.45
N ASP A 485 16.79 10.66 15.49
CA ASP A 485 16.49 9.90 14.26
C ASP A 485 15.09 9.26 14.20
N LYS A 486 14.54 8.79 15.33
CA LYS A 486 13.42 7.84 15.32
C LYS A 486 12.13 8.40 14.70
N PHE A 487 11.84 9.68 14.93
CA PHE A 487 10.64 10.36 14.42
C PHE A 487 10.96 11.41 13.36
N LYS A 488 12.05 11.18 12.60
CA LYS A 488 12.38 11.96 11.42
C LYS A 488 12.08 11.16 10.14
N SER A 489 11.83 11.90 9.08
CA SER A 489 11.76 11.41 7.70
C SER A 489 13.16 11.14 7.17
N PHE A 490 13.27 10.44 6.05
CA PHE A 490 14.55 10.17 5.38
C PHE A 490 15.34 11.46 5.04
N ASN A 491 14.61 12.56 4.79
CA ASN A 491 15.22 13.86 4.49
C ASN A 491 15.72 14.60 5.76
N GLY A 492 15.67 13.97 6.93
CA GLY A 492 16.03 14.59 8.21
C GLY A 492 14.97 15.56 8.75
N HIS A 493 13.87 15.80 8.02
CA HIS A 493 12.77 16.62 8.52
C HIS A 493 11.92 15.84 9.51
N ARG A 494 11.43 16.55 10.52
CA ARG A 494 10.56 16.01 11.55
C ARG A 494 9.20 15.56 10.99
N LEU A 495 8.67 14.46 11.50
CA LEU A 495 7.34 13.99 11.14
C LEU A 495 6.23 14.89 11.72
N ASN A 496 5.09 14.95 11.05
CA ASN A 496 3.89 15.63 11.58
C ASN A 496 3.31 14.83 12.77
N LYS A 497 2.52 15.49 13.65
CA LYS A 497 1.93 14.83 14.82
C LYS A 497 1.12 13.56 14.49
N PRO A 498 0.27 13.53 13.44
CA PRO A 498 -0.45 12.30 13.06
C PRO A 498 0.49 11.13 12.69
N ASN A 499 1.55 11.38 11.92
CA ASN A 499 2.52 10.34 11.55
C ASN A 499 3.36 9.90 12.75
N ILE A 500 3.63 10.80 13.70
CA ILE A 500 4.26 10.45 14.98
C ILE A 500 3.36 9.51 15.76
N PHE A 501 2.04 9.77 15.85
CA PHE A 501 1.08 8.89 16.50
C PHE A 501 1.04 7.49 15.86
N GLU A 502 0.96 7.40 14.53
CA GLU A 502 0.98 6.10 13.85
C GLU A 502 2.29 5.34 14.11
N ARG A 503 3.43 6.04 14.03
CA ARG A 503 4.75 5.42 14.26
C ARG A 503 4.96 5.02 15.72
N TRP A 504 4.49 5.83 16.66
CA TRP A 504 4.47 5.52 18.10
C TRP A 504 3.63 4.25 18.36
N GLY A 505 2.42 4.18 17.81
CA GLY A 505 1.55 3.01 17.95
C GLY A 505 2.20 1.74 17.43
N LYS A 506 2.86 1.80 16.26
CA LYS A 506 3.62 0.67 15.74
C LYS A 506 4.80 0.28 16.64
N CYS A 507 5.57 1.24 17.14
CA CYS A 507 6.67 0.96 18.06
C CYS A 507 6.17 0.27 19.33
N LEU A 508 5.02 0.69 19.85
CA LEU A 508 4.41 0.16 21.05
C LEU A 508 3.94 -1.29 20.86
N GLU A 509 3.32 -1.62 19.72
CA GLU A 509 2.95 -3.00 19.38
C GLU A 509 4.18 -3.91 19.25
N VAL A 510 5.27 -3.41 18.66
CA VAL A 510 6.57 -4.13 18.61
C VAL A 510 7.08 -4.43 20.01
N LEU A 511 7.08 -3.43 20.91
CA LEU A 511 7.51 -3.64 22.30
C LEU A 511 6.63 -4.64 23.05
N LYS A 512 5.31 -4.68 22.79
CA LYS A 512 4.40 -5.67 23.37
C LYS A 512 4.76 -7.09 22.94
N GLU A 513 5.00 -7.31 21.64
CA GLU A 513 5.41 -8.63 21.16
C GLU A 513 6.78 -9.03 21.70
N VAL A 514 7.76 -8.12 21.74
CA VAL A 514 9.07 -8.42 22.33
C VAL A 514 8.91 -8.82 23.80
N LYS A 515 8.07 -8.13 24.56
CA LYS A 515 7.79 -8.50 25.95
C LYS A 515 7.12 -9.88 26.07
N ALA A 516 6.17 -10.19 25.19
CA ALA A 516 5.55 -11.51 25.13
C ALA A 516 6.57 -12.59 24.74
N TYR A 517 7.47 -12.29 23.79
CA TYR A 517 8.55 -13.17 23.36
C TYR A 517 9.52 -13.44 24.52
N ALA A 518 10.01 -12.41 25.21
CA ALA A 518 10.89 -12.53 26.37
C ALA A 518 10.30 -13.33 27.53
N LYS A 519 8.96 -13.36 27.65
CA LYS A 519 8.24 -14.18 28.62
C LYS A 519 8.22 -15.66 28.21
N ASN A 520 8.08 -15.94 26.91
CA ASN A 520 8.04 -17.30 26.37
C ASN A 520 9.43 -17.91 26.16
N HIS A 521 10.46 -17.07 26.04
CA HIS A 521 11.86 -17.42 25.79
C HIS A 521 12.73 -16.93 26.95
N PRO A 522 12.83 -17.68 28.06
CA PRO A 522 13.61 -17.29 29.22
C PRO A 522 15.12 -17.13 28.92
N GLU A 523 15.63 -17.84 27.91
CA GLU A 523 16.99 -17.78 27.38
C GLU A 523 17.32 -16.48 26.62
N TRP A 524 16.28 -15.73 26.22
CA TRP A 524 16.47 -14.50 25.48
C TRP A 524 16.81 -13.34 26.42
N TYR A 525 17.86 -12.61 26.07
CA TYR A 525 18.31 -11.42 26.79
C TYR A 525 18.43 -10.23 25.83
N PRO A 526 17.86 -9.06 26.18
CA PRO A 526 18.11 -7.84 25.44
C PRO A 526 19.55 -7.37 25.67
N HIS A 527 20.16 -6.75 24.66
CA HIS A 527 21.37 -5.96 24.90
C HIS A 527 21.06 -4.73 25.76
N PHE A 528 22.10 -4.06 26.26
CA PHE A 528 21.95 -2.78 26.97
C PHE A 528 21.16 -1.76 26.13
N PRO A 529 20.36 -0.86 26.75
CA PRO A 529 19.46 0.05 26.04
C PRO A 529 20.10 0.84 24.90
N SER A 530 21.33 1.34 25.10
CA SER A 530 22.10 2.05 24.06
C SER A 530 22.28 1.24 22.78
N LEU A 531 22.52 -0.06 22.89
CA LEU A 531 22.69 -0.97 21.75
C LEU A 531 21.35 -1.51 21.25
N TYR A 532 20.43 -1.79 22.18
CA TYR A 532 19.11 -2.33 21.82
C TYR A 532 18.31 -1.33 20.96
N PHE A 533 18.40 -0.04 21.29
CA PHE A 533 17.67 1.03 20.61
C PHE A 533 18.44 1.71 19.47
N ASP A 534 19.62 1.19 19.11
CA ASP A 534 20.43 1.72 18.02
C ASP A 534 19.75 1.49 16.64
N PRO A 535 19.40 2.56 15.89
CA PRO A 535 18.78 2.44 14.56
C PRO A 535 19.64 1.69 13.54
N ALA A 536 20.97 1.65 13.70
CA ALA A 536 21.86 0.97 12.76
C ALA A 536 21.79 -0.57 12.87
N ARG A 537 21.35 -1.11 14.01
CA ARG A 537 21.36 -2.54 14.29
C ARG A 537 20.10 -3.21 13.73
N THR A 538 20.17 -3.67 12.49
CA THR A 538 19.02 -4.26 11.77
C THR A 538 19.10 -5.78 11.54
N GLN A 539 20.13 -6.44 12.07
CA GLN A 539 20.39 -7.88 11.90
C GLN A 539 19.85 -8.72 13.07
N SER A 540 19.57 -10.00 12.82
CA SER A 540 18.97 -10.92 13.82
C SER A 540 19.87 -11.16 15.02
N GLU A 541 21.17 -11.19 14.81
CA GLU A 541 22.18 -11.45 15.84
C GLU A 541 22.22 -10.34 16.90
N HIS A 542 21.75 -9.14 16.55
CA HIS A 542 21.82 -7.98 17.43
C HIS A 542 20.69 -7.90 18.45
N ASN A 543 19.71 -8.82 18.43
CA ASN A 543 18.54 -8.82 19.33
C ASN A 543 18.00 -7.41 19.63
N SER A 544 17.95 -6.54 18.61
CA SER A 544 17.71 -5.11 18.76
C SER A 544 16.26 -4.77 18.46
N PHE A 545 15.85 -3.58 18.92
CA PHE A 545 14.54 -3.03 18.59
C PHE A 545 14.36 -2.88 17.08
N GLU A 546 15.38 -2.41 16.34
CA GLU A 546 15.22 -2.13 14.91
C GLU A 546 15.09 -3.42 14.09
N PHE A 547 15.77 -4.50 14.50
CA PHE A 547 15.55 -5.83 13.93
C PHE A 547 14.12 -6.30 14.19
N ALA A 548 13.63 -6.19 15.43
CA ALA A 548 12.27 -6.54 15.77
C ALA A 548 11.28 -5.70 14.95
N TYR A 549 11.43 -4.38 14.92
CA TYR A 549 10.59 -3.43 14.22
C TYR A 549 10.50 -3.67 12.70
N ARG A 550 11.59 -4.09 12.07
CA ARG A 550 11.66 -4.40 10.63
C ARG A 550 11.01 -5.73 10.29
N ASN A 551 11.17 -6.73 11.15
CA ASN A 551 10.60 -8.07 10.94
C ASN A 551 9.19 -8.22 11.52
N PHE A 552 8.77 -7.25 12.33
CA PHE A 552 7.41 -7.13 12.84
C PHE A 552 6.45 -6.97 11.67
N ARG A 553 5.77 -8.07 11.37
CA ARG A 553 4.60 -8.04 10.50
C ARG A 553 3.44 -7.66 11.39
N LEU A 554 3.03 -6.40 11.35
CA LEU A 554 1.63 -6.08 11.61
C LEU A 554 0.86 -6.97 10.62
N GLU A 555 0.25 -8.05 11.11
CA GLU A 555 -0.77 -8.72 10.33
C GLU A 555 -1.78 -7.60 10.01
N ASP A 556 -1.90 -7.23 8.73
CA ASP A 556 -2.93 -6.29 8.30
C ASP A 556 -4.26 -6.83 8.84
N GLU A 557 -4.80 -6.19 9.89
CA GLU A 557 -6.18 -6.43 10.36
C GLU A 557 -7.19 -6.22 9.23
N ARG A 558 -6.77 -5.64 8.10
CA ARG A 558 -7.59 -5.35 6.92
C ARG A 558 -7.50 -6.38 5.80
N VAL A 559 -6.54 -7.31 5.78
CA VAL A 559 -6.54 -8.40 4.80
C VAL A 559 -7.03 -9.66 5.47
N ASP A 560 -8.34 -9.68 5.64
CA ASP A 560 -9.11 -10.81 6.13
C ASP A 560 -8.97 -11.99 5.14
N THR A 561 -7.86 -12.72 5.27
CA THR A 561 -7.52 -13.80 4.35
C THR A 561 -8.63 -14.83 4.34
N TYR A 562 -8.91 -15.39 3.16
CA TYR A 562 -9.87 -16.49 3.01
C TYR A 562 -9.63 -17.62 4.02
N LYS A 563 -8.36 -17.86 4.40
CA LYS A 563 -7.97 -18.82 5.43
C LYS A 563 -8.49 -18.43 6.82
N ARG A 564 -8.41 -17.15 7.23
CA ARG A 564 -8.92 -16.67 8.53
C ARG A 564 -10.45 -16.70 8.58
N ARG A 565 -11.14 -16.29 7.51
CA ARG A 565 -12.59 -16.46 7.37
C ARG A 565 -13.01 -17.93 7.41
N LYS A 566 -12.25 -18.82 6.77
CA LYS A 566 -12.47 -20.27 6.84
C LYS A 566 -12.20 -20.83 8.23
N ILE A 567 -11.17 -20.35 8.94
CA ILE A 567 -10.88 -20.76 10.32
C ILE A 567 -11.95 -20.25 11.27
N ASN A 568 -12.42 -19.01 11.13
CA ASN A 568 -13.47 -18.43 11.96
C ASN A 568 -14.85 -19.03 11.66
N ALA A 569 -15.17 -19.29 10.40
CA ALA A 569 -16.35 -20.07 10.02
C ALA A 569 -16.25 -21.52 10.53
N ASN A 570 -15.07 -22.14 10.49
CA ASN A 570 -14.85 -23.46 11.09
C ASN A 570 -14.90 -23.40 12.63
N LYS A 571 -14.49 -22.30 13.27
CA LYS A 571 -14.62 -22.08 14.71
C LYS A 571 -16.08 -21.82 15.11
N SER A 572 -16.86 -21.13 14.27
CA SER A 572 -18.29 -20.96 14.49
C SER A 572 -19.05 -22.26 14.21
N LEU A 573 -18.64 -23.08 13.23
CA LEU A 573 -19.09 -24.47 13.05
C LEU A 573 -18.65 -25.39 14.21
N ARG A 574 -17.62 -25.00 14.99
CA ARG A 574 -17.19 -25.68 16.21
C ARG A 574 -17.99 -25.27 17.45
N HIS A 575 -18.92 -24.30 17.37
CA HIS A 575 -20.04 -24.33 18.30
C HIS A 575 -20.76 -25.65 18.04
N LYS A 576 -20.57 -26.61 18.96
CA LYS A 576 -21.19 -27.93 18.88
C LYS A 576 -22.68 -27.70 18.63
N THR A 577 -23.20 -28.28 17.56
CA THR A 577 -24.65 -28.30 17.32
C THR A 577 -25.32 -28.87 18.55
N ASP A 578 -26.55 -28.46 18.84
CA ASP A 578 -27.24 -28.89 20.07
C ASP A 578 -27.35 -30.43 20.17
N VAL A 579 -27.43 -31.12 19.02
CA VAL A 579 -27.31 -32.59 18.94
C VAL A 579 -25.97 -33.10 19.49
N LYS A 580 -24.84 -32.48 19.12
CA LYS A 580 -23.51 -32.88 19.62
C LYS A 580 -23.31 -32.57 21.10
N LYS A 581 -23.91 -31.48 21.60
CA LYS A 581 -23.90 -31.17 23.04
C LYS A 581 -24.69 -32.22 23.83
N ALA A 582 -25.84 -32.65 23.32
CA ALA A 582 -26.64 -33.73 23.90
C ALA A 582 -25.85 -35.05 23.93
N GLN A 583 -25.27 -35.46 22.79
CA GLN A 583 -24.48 -36.70 22.68
C GLN A 583 -23.31 -36.75 23.68
N GLU A 584 -22.63 -35.63 23.92
CA GLU A 584 -21.52 -35.60 24.87
C GLU A 584 -21.98 -35.80 26.32
N LYS A 585 -23.12 -35.23 26.71
CA LYS A 585 -23.71 -35.43 28.04
C LYS A 585 -24.24 -36.85 28.19
N ILE A 586 -24.88 -37.39 27.17
CA ILE A 586 -25.31 -38.81 27.11
C ILE A 586 -24.11 -39.73 27.28
N ARG A 587 -22.99 -39.49 26.59
CA ARG A 587 -21.75 -40.29 26.75
C ARG A 587 -21.12 -40.17 28.12
N LEU A 588 -21.26 -39.03 28.80
CA LEU A 588 -20.80 -38.88 30.17
C LEU A 588 -21.67 -39.71 31.13
N TRP A 589 -22.98 -39.74 30.91
CA TRP A 589 -23.90 -40.63 31.63
C TRP A 589 -23.61 -42.11 31.36
N LEU A 590 -23.43 -42.53 30.10
CA LEU A 590 -23.06 -43.90 29.73
C LEU A 590 -21.72 -44.36 30.34
N ARG A 591 -20.86 -43.42 30.74
CA ARG A 591 -19.59 -43.67 31.44
C ARG A 591 -19.71 -43.60 32.97
N GLY A 592 -20.92 -43.41 33.50
CA GLY A 592 -21.21 -43.28 34.93
C GLY A 592 -20.71 -41.98 35.56
N LYS A 593 -20.41 -40.94 34.76
CA LYS A 593 -19.85 -39.65 35.25
C LYS A 593 -20.90 -38.57 35.45
N LEU A 594 -22.15 -38.83 35.10
CA LEU A 594 -23.26 -37.89 35.14
C LEU A 594 -24.55 -38.69 35.38
N ASP A 595 -25.51 -38.16 36.13
CA ASP A 595 -26.78 -38.83 36.34
C ASP A 595 -27.72 -38.65 35.13
N LEU A 596 -28.69 -39.55 34.98
CA LEU A 596 -29.67 -39.49 33.89
C LEU A 596 -30.54 -38.24 34.01
N GLN A 597 -30.93 -37.88 35.24
CA GLN A 597 -31.74 -36.69 35.48
C GLN A 597 -31.00 -35.40 35.07
N ASP A 598 -29.69 -35.32 35.36
CA ASP A 598 -28.84 -34.20 34.94
C ASP A 598 -28.73 -34.05 33.41
N VAL A 599 -28.85 -35.15 32.66
CA VAL A 599 -28.88 -35.12 31.18
C VAL A 599 -30.18 -34.51 30.68
N TYR A 600 -31.33 -34.87 31.27
CA TYR A 600 -32.63 -34.30 30.92
C TYR A 600 -32.72 -32.82 31.30
N ASP A 601 -32.27 -32.46 32.51
CA ASP A 601 -32.28 -31.08 32.98
C ASP A 601 -31.37 -30.20 32.10
N PHE A 602 -30.19 -30.72 31.74
CA PHE A 602 -29.31 -30.04 30.79
C PHE A 602 -29.99 -29.82 29.44
N ALA A 603 -30.69 -30.83 28.93
CA ALA A 603 -31.36 -30.78 27.64
C ALA A 603 -32.54 -29.80 27.61
N GLN A 604 -33.30 -29.74 28.69
CA GLN A 604 -34.44 -28.84 28.83
C GLN A 604 -34.02 -27.37 28.92
N HIS A 605 -32.89 -27.07 29.55
CA HIS A 605 -32.43 -25.70 29.77
C HIS A 605 -31.46 -25.17 28.72
N ASN A 606 -30.72 -26.04 28.00
CA ASN A 606 -29.59 -25.62 27.16
C ASN A 606 -29.68 -26.04 25.69
N LEU A 607 -30.70 -26.81 25.27
CA LEU A 607 -30.85 -27.29 23.90
C LEU A 607 -32.17 -26.81 23.25
N ASP A 608 -32.19 -26.75 21.92
CA ASP A 608 -33.41 -26.46 21.17
C ASP A 608 -34.51 -27.51 21.40
N ARG A 609 -35.78 -27.07 21.43
CA ARG A 609 -36.96 -27.88 21.79
C ARG A 609 -37.07 -29.14 20.93
N LYS A 610 -36.76 -29.04 19.64
CA LYS A 610 -36.79 -30.16 18.69
C LYS A 610 -35.74 -31.24 18.96
N VAL A 611 -34.62 -30.86 19.58
CA VAL A 611 -33.54 -31.79 19.95
C VAL A 611 -33.87 -32.41 21.31
N ASN A 612 -34.42 -31.63 22.24
CA ASN A 612 -34.87 -32.11 23.54
C ASN A 612 -35.98 -33.17 23.42
N GLU A 613 -36.98 -32.93 22.55
CA GLU A 613 -38.06 -33.91 22.26
C GLU A 613 -37.55 -35.25 21.72
N LYS A 614 -36.34 -35.28 21.15
CA LYS A 614 -35.69 -36.48 20.57
C LYS A 614 -34.56 -37.03 21.42
N ILE A 615 -34.46 -36.62 22.69
CA ILE A 615 -33.31 -37.01 23.50
C ILE A 615 -33.29 -38.52 23.81
N ASN A 616 -34.46 -39.14 23.95
CA ASN A 616 -34.59 -40.59 24.17
C ASN A 616 -34.06 -41.37 22.96
N ASP A 617 -34.38 -40.93 21.73
CA ASP A 617 -33.87 -41.52 20.50
C ASP A 617 -32.34 -41.38 20.38
N LEU A 618 -31.79 -40.27 20.88
CA LEU A 618 -30.35 -40.03 20.90
C LEU A 618 -29.63 -40.89 21.95
N ILE A 619 -30.26 -41.08 23.12
CA ILE A 619 -29.76 -42.00 24.16
C ILE A 619 -29.69 -43.42 23.61
N GLN A 620 -30.77 -43.89 22.98
CA GLN A 620 -30.81 -45.23 22.40
C GLN A 620 -29.74 -45.41 21.33
N ARG A 621 -29.59 -44.45 20.40
CA ARG A 621 -28.54 -44.53 19.36
C ARG A 621 -27.12 -44.55 19.89
N GLU A 622 -26.83 -43.78 20.93
CA GLU A 622 -25.48 -43.77 21.54
C GLU A 622 -25.24 -45.02 22.38
N TRP A 623 -26.28 -45.58 23.01
CA TRP A 623 -26.22 -46.88 23.67
C TRP A 623 -25.88 -47.99 22.66
N ASP A 624 -26.65 -48.08 21.57
CA ASP A 624 -26.43 -49.10 20.52
C ASP A 624 -25.01 -48.96 19.92
N GLN A 625 -24.54 -47.73 19.64
CA GLN A 625 -23.19 -47.51 19.12
C GLN A 625 -22.05 -47.92 20.07
N GLN A 626 -22.28 -47.83 21.38
CA GLN A 626 -21.26 -48.12 22.39
C GLN A 626 -21.21 -49.61 22.77
N PHE A 627 -22.29 -50.36 22.54
CA PHE A 627 -22.43 -51.76 22.95
C PHE A 627 -22.65 -52.76 21.79
N GLU A 628 -22.89 -52.32 20.55
CA GLU A 628 -22.90 -53.18 19.34
C GLU A 628 -21.56 -53.19 18.55
N ASN A 629 -20.56 -52.41 18.96
CA ASN A 629 -19.16 -52.56 18.54
C ASN A 629 -18.32 -53.10 19.70
#